data_AF-A0A7K4BF02-F1
#
_entry.id   AF-A0A7K4BF02-F1
#
_cell.length_a   1.000
_cell.length_b   1.000
_cell.length_c   1.000
_cell.angle_alpha   90.00
_cell.angle_beta   90.00
_cell.angle_gamma   90.00
#
_symmetry.space_group_name_H-M   'P 1'
#
loop_
_entity.id
_entity.type
_entity.pdbx_description
1 polymer ?
#
loop_
_entity_poly.entity_id
_entity_poly.type
_entity_poly.pdbx_seq_one_letter_code
_entity_poly.pdbx_strand_id
1 'polypeptide(L)' 'MSKRAVDAVFQALFILSDLRFLLRTTAPWHDLDEGERERAATYIKKVKRQIAILEEELIR' A
#
# COMPACT_ATOMS: atom_id res chain seq x y z
N MET A 1 18.97 -12.31 0.51
CA MET A 1 17.63 -11.67 0.51
C MET A 1 16.61 -12.76 0.23
N SER A 2 15.59 -12.91 1.08
CA SER A 2 14.65 -14.02 0.98
C SER A 2 13.62 -13.80 -0.13
N LYS A 3 13.05 -14.88 -0.67
CA LYS A 3 11.92 -14.81 -1.59
C LYS A 3 10.74 -14.02 -0.97
N ARG A 4 10.50 -14.19 0.33
CA ARG A 4 9.46 -13.48 1.09
C ARG A 4 9.69 -11.97 1.06
N ALA A 5 10.92 -11.50 1.20
CA ALA A 5 11.25 -10.07 1.10
C ALA A 5 11.01 -9.54 -0.32
N VAL A 6 11.44 -10.26 -1.35
CA VAL A 6 11.17 -9.88 -2.76
C VAL A 6 9.67 -9.77 -3.01
N ASP A 7 8.90 -10.79 -2.63
CA ASP A 7 7.45 -10.82 -2.81
C ASP A 7 6.76 -9.68 -2.06
N ALA A 8 7.20 -9.36 -0.84
CA ALA A 8 6.67 -8.26 -0.05
C ALA A 8 6.90 -6.89 -0.71
N VAL A 9 8.07 -6.66 -1.33
CA VAL A 9 8.33 -5.43 -2.11
C VAL A 9 7.34 -5.31 -3.27
N PHE A 10 7.19 -6.36 -4.08
CA PHE A 10 6.28 -6.32 -5.23
C PHE A 10 4.83 -6.11 -4.80
N GLN A 11 4.38 -6.82 -3.76
CA GLN A 11 3.04 -6.63 -3.22
C GLN A 11 2.82 -5.20 -2.72
N ALA A 12 3.78 -4.62 -1.99
CA ALA A 12 3.70 -3.24 -1.54
C ALA A 12 3.56 -2.26 -2.72
N LEU A 13 4.35 -2.44 -3.79
CA LEU A 13 4.29 -1.61 -5.00
C LEU A 13 2.94 -1.71 -5.71
N PHE A 14 2.37 -2.91 -5.83
CA PHE A 14 1.04 -3.08 -6.42
C PHE A 14 -0.04 -2.36 -5.61
N ILE A 15 -0.04 -2.52 -4.28
CA ILE A 15 -1.02 -1.86 -3.41
C ILE A 15 -0.86 -0.33 -3.47
N LEU A 16 0.38 0.17 -3.51
CA LEU A 16 0.63 1.61 -3.67
C LEU A 16 0.19 2.12 -5.05
N SER A 17 0.22 1.27 -6.09
CA SER A 17 -0.30 1.62 -7.42
C SER A 17 -1.82 1.75 -7.40
N ASP A 18 -2.52 0.87 -6.68
CA ASP A 18 -3.97 0.99 -6.46
C ASP A 18 -4.33 2.25 -5.67
N LEU A 19 -3.58 2.54 -4.61
CA LEU A 19 -3.77 3.77 -3.82
C LEU A 19 -3.51 5.01 -4.68
N ARG A 20 -2.46 5.01 -5.50
CA ARG A 20 -2.19 6.08 -6.47
C ARG A 20 -3.35 6.25 -7.45
N PHE A 21 -3.93 5.16 -7.95
CA PHE A 21 -5.08 5.24 -8.85
C PHE A 21 -6.27 5.90 -8.15
N LEU A 22 -6.60 5.50 -6.92
CA LEU A 22 -7.64 6.13 -6.11
C LEU A 22 -7.39 7.64 -5.93
N LEU A 23 -6.17 8.05 -5.61
CA LEU A 23 -5.84 9.47 -5.45
C LEU A 23 -5.91 10.25 -6.77
N ARG A 24 -5.68 9.58 -7.90
CA ARG A 24 -5.82 10.20 -9.22
C ARG A 24 -7.28 10.42 -9.58
N THR A 25 -8.20 9.54 -9.18
CA THR A 25 -9.63 9.71 -9.45
C THR A 25 -10.26 10.85 -8.66
N THR A 26 -9.62 11.26 -7.55
CA THR A 26 -10.08 12.39 -6.72
C THR A 26 -9.43 13.72 -7.08
N ALA A 27 -8.59 13.78 -8.11
CA ALA A 27 -7.98 15.01 -8.57
C ALA A 27 -9.04 16.02 -9.10
N PRO A 28 -8.79 17.35 -8.97
CA PRO A 28 -7.60 17.96 -8.39
C PRO A 28 -7.68 18.17 -6.86
N TRP A 29 -8.87 18.03 -6.26
CA TRP A 29 -9.11 18.43 -4.87
C TRP A 29 -8.69 17.38 -3.85
N HIS A 30 -8.60 16.12 -4.28
CA HIS A 30 -8.24 14.96 -3.47
C HIS A 30 -9.17 14.70 -2.28
N ASP A 31 -10.38 15.24 -2.33
CA ASP A 31 -11.43 14.94 -1.37
C ASP A 31 -11.88 13.49 -1.57
N LEU A 32 -11.86 12.72 -0.47
CA LEU A 32 -12.33 11.34 -0.46
C LEU A 32 -13.74 11.30 0.10
N ASP A 33 -14.64 10.58 -0.56
CA ASP A 33 -15.89 10.16 0.06
C ASP A 33 -15.67 9.10 1.16
N GLU A 34 -16.74 8.66 1.82
CA GLU A 34 -16.65 7.64 2.88
C GLU A 34 -16.10 6.30 2.36
N GLY A 35 -16.59 5.82 1.21
CA GLY A 35 -16.12 4.56 0.62
C GLY A 35 -14.67 4.66 0.12
N GLU A 36 -14.27 5.80 -0.41
CA GLU A 36 -12.89 6.10 -0.80
C GLU A 36 -11.95 6.13 0.40
N ARG A 37 -12.38 6.71 1.53
CA ARG A 37 -11.63 6.66 2.80
C ARG A 37 -11.45 5.23 3.29
N GLU A 38 -12.50 4.41 3.23
CA GLU A 38 -12.40 2.99 3.61
C GLU A 38 -11.45 2.20 2.70
N ARG A 39 -11.50 2.45 1.38
CA ARG A 39 -10.56 1.86 0.41
C ARG A 39 -9.13 2.30 0.70
N ALA A 40 -8.89 3.59 0.90
CA ALA A 40 -7.57 4.12 1.25
C ALA A 40 -7.04 3.50 2.55
N ALA A 41 -7.86 3.42 3.60
CA ALA A 41 -7.50 2.79 4.87
C ALA A 41 -7.13 1.31 4.68
N THR A 42 -7.86 0.60 3.83
CA THR A 42 -7.58 -0.79 3.48
C THR A 42 -6.24 -0.95 2.76
N TYR A 43 -5.95 -0.11 1.75
CA TYR A 43 -4.66 -0.13 1.05
C TYR A 43 -3.50 0.18 2.00
N ILE A 44 -3.63 1.22 2.83
CA ILE A 44 -2.61 1.59 3.82
C ILE A 44 -2.35 0.44 4.79
N LYS A 45 -3.40 -0.20 5.32
CA LYS A 45 -3.26 -1.36 6.21
C LYS A 45 -2.51 -2.51 5.54
N LYS A 46 -2.78 -2.78 4.26
CA LYS A 46 -2.09 -3.82 3.49
C LYS A 46 -0.61 -3.48 3.26
N VAL A 47 -0.29 -2.23 2.87
CA VAL A 47 1.12 -1.80 2.71
C VAL A 47 1.87 -1.95 4.02
N LYS A 48 1.31 -1.48 5.16
CA LYS A 48 1.95 -1.60 6.47
C LYS A 48 2.31 -3.05 6.83
N ARG A 49 1.48 -4.03 6.45
CA ARG A 49 1.81 -5.45 6.63
C ARG A 49 3.01 -5.88 5.81
N GLN A 50 3.11 -5.43 4.56
CA GLN A 50 4.28 -5.73 3.72
C GLN A 50 5.54 -5.08 4.25
N ILE A 51 5.45 -3.83 4.74
CA ILE A 51 6.59 -3.16 5.39
C ILE A 51 7.06 -3.92 6.63
N ALA A 52 6.14 -4.40 7.48
CA ALA A 52 6.52 -5.19 8.65
C ALA A 52 7.27 -6.48 8.27
N ILE A 53 6.90 -7.13 7.15
CA ILE A 53 7.65 -8.28 6.62
C ILE A 53 9.05 -7.85 6.16
N LEU A 54 9.18 -6.70 5.49
CA LEU A 54 10.49 -6.20 5.05
C LEU A 54 11.39 -5.84 6.24
N GLU A 55 10.84 -5.25 7.30
CA GLU A 55 11.57 -4.97 8.53
C GLU A 55 12.08 -6.26 9.18
N GLU A 56 11.25 -7.30 9.23
CA GLU A 56 11.61 -8.63 9.74
C GLU A 56 12.71 -9.30 8.90
N GLU A 57 12.66 -9.18 7.57
CA GLU A 57 13.55 -9.94 6.67
C GLU A 57 14.85 -9.21 6.30
N LEU A 58 14.90 -7.87 6.43
CA LEU A 58 16.04 -7.05 5.98
C LEU A 58 16.76 -6.30 7.10
N ILE A 59 16.10 -6.06 8.24
CA ILE A 59 16.64 -5.19 9.31
C ILE A 59 16.81 -5.96 10.63
N ARG A 60 15.96 -6.96 10.89
CA ARG A 60 16.10 -7.87 12.03
C ARG A 60 16.88 -9.13 11.67
#